data_AF-A0A537H5R5-F1
#
_entry.id   AF-A0A537H5R5-F1
#
_cell.length_a   1.000
_cell.length_b   1.000
_cell.length_c   1.000
_cell.angle_alpha   90.00
_cell.angle_beta   90.00
_cell.angle_gamma   90.00
#
_symmetry.space_group_name_H-M   'P 1'
#
loop_
_entity.id
_entity.type
_entity.pdbx_description
1 polymer ?
#
loop_
_entity_poly.entity_id
_entity_poly.type
_entity_poly.pdbx_seq_one_letter_code
_entity_poly.pdbx_strand_id
1 'polypeptide(L)'
;MAVRSVWQNYAPTLDVLGLLKVFRMMVNESIRIGLANDVSSLRWLSLLSYSQLARYDSPSCYKLCAISRAAGILAARKKSLKRGFATRTPYAVRQQLVSCYGFKKKNGELEIPISRGKRLSIPITK
;
A
#
# COMPACT_ATOMS: atom_id res chain seq x y z
N MET A 1 -8.42 6.60 19.82
CA MET A 1 -8.65 7.66 18.81
C MET A 1 -9.86 7.29 17.99
N ALA A 2 -10.87 8.17 17.91
CA ALA A 2 -12.00 7.97 17.00
C ALA A 2 -11.57 8.37 15.57
N VAL A 3 -11.68 7.44 14.63
CA VAL A 3 -11.35 7.69 13.22
C VAL A 3 -12.64 7.88 12.46
N ARG A 4 -12.88 9.10 11.95
CA ARG A 4 -14.02 9.38 11.07
C ARG A 4 -13.66 8.89 9.67
N SER A 5 -14.42 7.92 9.16
CA SER A 5 -14.36 7.48 7.77
C SER A 5 -15.59 7.98 7.03
N VAL A 6 -15.43 8.30 5.75
CA VAL A 6 -16.50 8.79 4.88
C VAL A 6 -16.46 7.96 3.60
N TRP A 7 -17.62 7.47 3.18
CA TRP A 7 -17.76 6.78 1.91
C TRP A 7 -17.98 7.83 0.81
N GLN A 8 -17.26 7.71 -0.30
CA GLN A 8 -17.37 8.65 -1.42
C GLN A 8 -17.76 7.91 -2.68
N ASN A 9 -18.74 8.45 -3.40
CA ASN A 9 -19.12 8.01 -4.73
C ASN A 9 -18.15 8.63 -5.75
N TYR A 10 -17.02 7.96 -5.94
CA TYR A 10 -15.98 8.35 -6.89
C TYR A 10 -15.78 7.27 -7.95
N ALA A 11 -15.93 7.63 -9.22
CA ALA A 11 -15.55 6.79 -10.36
C ALA A 11 -14.04 6.97 -10.63
N PRO A 12 -13.20 5.94 -10.40
CA PRO A 12 -11.75 6.08 -10.55
C PRO A 12 -11.34 6.32 -12.00
N THR A 13 -10.43 7.27 -12.21
CA THR A 13 -9.79 7.45 -13.52
C THR A 13 -8.85 6.29 -13.82
N LEU A 14 -8.49 6.10 -15.10
CA LEU A 14 -7.53 5.08 -15.52
C LEU A 14 -6.17 5.22 -14.80
N ASP A 15 -5.72 6.46 -14.58
CA ASP A 15 -4.49 6.76 -13.81
C ASP A 15 -4.59 6.20 -12.38
N VAL A 16 -5.71 6.40 -11.69
CA VAL A 16 -5.93 5.90 -10.33
C VAL A 16 -6.03 4.37 -10.31
N LEU A 17 -6.74 3.77 -11.26
CA LEU A 17 -6.82 2.31 -11.40
C LEU A 17 -5.44 1.68 -11.65
N GLY A 18 -4.63 2.32 -12.51
CA GLY A 18 -3.25 1.95 -12.76
C GLY A 18 -2.42 2.00 -11.48
N LEU A 19 -2.49 3.11 -10.74
CA LEU A 19 -1.79 3.29 -9.47
C LEU A 19 -2.21 2.24 -8.42
N LEU A 20 -3.51 1.95 -8.29
CA LEU A 20 -4.04 0.92 -7.39
C LEU A 20 -3.51 -0.48 -7.76
N LYS A 21 -3.43 -0.78 -9.06
CA LYS A 21 -2.86 -2.03 -9.56
C LYS A 21 -1.37 -2.13 -9.23
N VAL A 22 -0.59 -1.07 -9.48
CA VAL A 22 0.85 -1.01 -9.18
C VAL A 22 1.09 -1.13 -7.68
N PHE A 23 0.32 -0.43 -6.84
CA PHE A 23 0.42 -0.55 -5.39
C PHE A 23 0.20 -1.99 -4.92
N ARG A 24 -0.84 -2.66 -5.41
CA ARG A 24 -1.10 -4.08 -5.11
C ARG A 24 0.08 -4.98 -5.53
N MET A 25 0.67 -4.74 -6.70
CA MET A 25 1.84 -5.48 -7.17
C MET A 25 3.04 -5.27 -6.24
N MET A 26 3.32 -4.02 -5.84
CA MET A 26 4.40 -3.71 -4.88
C MET A 26 4.20 -4.40 -3.53
N VAL A 27 2.97 -4.42 -3.01
CA VAL A 27 2.65 -5.13 -1.75
C VAL A 27 2.92 -6.62 -1.90
N ASN A 28 2.42 -7.24 -2.97
CA ASN A 28 2.61 -8.68 -3.20
C ASN A 28 4.06 -9.06 -3.44
N GLU A 29 4.81 -8.24 -4.14
CA GLU A 29 6.25 -8.44 -4.33
C GLU A 29 7.00 -8.37 -2.99
N SER A 30 6.68 -7.39 -2.16
CA SER A 30 7.24 -7.29 -0.81
C SER A 30 6.84 -8.47 0.08
N ILE A 31 5.62 -9.00 -0.06
CA ILE A 31 5.20 -10.24 0.63
C ILE A 31 6.06 -11.42 0.20
N ARG A 32 6.28 -11.61 -1.11
CA ARG A 32 7.12 -12.70 -1.64
C ARG A 32 8.56 -12.62 -1.10
N ILE A 33 9.16 -11.42 -1.13
CA ILE A 33 10.49 -11.17 -0.58
C ILE A 33 10.52 -11.51 0.92
N GLY A 34 9.52 -11.06 1.68
CA GLY A 34 9.44 -11.34 3.11
C GLY A 34 9.30 -12.83 3.43
N LEU A 35 8.49 -13.57 2.67
CA LEU A 35 8.36 -15.03 2.82
C LEU A 35 9.67 -15.76 2.47
N ALA A 36 10.33 -15.38 1.37
CA ALA A 36 11.57 -16.00 0.93
C ALA A 36 12.74 -15.82 1.92
N ASN A 37 12.69 -14.77 2.75
CA ASN A 37 13.74 -14.45 3.72
C ASN A 37 13.31 -14.65 5.19
N ASP A 38 12.10 -15.20 5.45
CA ASP A 38 11.45 -15.25 6.78
C ASP A 38 11.45 -13.91 7.56
N VAL A 39 11.27 -12.80 6.84
CA VAL A 39 11.25 -11.46 7.42
C VAL A 39 9.83 -10.94 7.53
N SER A 40 9.43 -10.48 8.72
CA SER A 40 8.17 -9.75 8.94
C SER A 40 8.35 -8.35 9.53
N SER A 41 9.59 -7.94 9.84
CA SER A 41 9.85 -6.61 10.40
C SER A 41 9.94 -5.56 9.30
N LEU A 42 9.40 -4.36 9.57
CA LEU A 42 9.41 -3.27 8.59
C LEU A 42 10.83 -2.87 8.18
N ARG A 43 11.75 -2.75 9.14
CA ARG A 43 13.14 -2.34 8.88
C ARG A 43 13.83 -3.26 7.88
N TRP A 44 13.83 -4.56 8.14
CA TRP A 44 14.48 -5.54 7.26
C TRP A 44 13.76 -5.66 5.92
N LEU A 45 12.42 -5.64 5.92
CA LEU A 45 11.66 -5.73 4.68
C LEU A 45 11.90 -4.52 3.78
N SER A 46 12.06 -3.33 4.35
CA SER A 46 12.43 -2.12 3.61
C SER A 46 13.80 -2.25 2.97
N LEU A 47 14.80 -2.74 3.72
CA LEU A 47 16.16 -2.92 3.19
C LEU A 47 16.19 -3.87 1.98
N LEU A 48 15.42 -4.97 2.04
CA LEU A 48 15.38 -5.98 0.97
C LEU A 48 14.49 -5.57 -0.21
N SER A 49 13.35 -4.93 0.06
CA SER A 49 12.31 -4.70 -0.96
C SER A 49 12.47 -3.36 -1.68
N TYR A 50 13.01 -2.32 -1.03
CA TYR A 50 12.93 -0.96 -1.57
C TYR A 50 13.62 -0.80 -2.92
N SER A 51 14.83 -1.35 -3.08
CA SER A 51 15.55 -1.36 -4.37
C SER A 51 14.82 -2.17 -5.43
N GLN A 52 14.21 -3.30 -5.05
CA GLN A 52 13.43 -4.13 -5.97
C GLN A 52 12.18 -3.41 -6.48
N LEU A 53 11.55 -2.59 -5.63
CA LEU A 53 10.40 -1.78 -6.00
C LEU A 53 10.75 -0.57 -6.89
N ALA A 54 12.05 -0.27 -7.11
CA ALA A 54 12.46 0.84 -7.96
C ALA A 54 11.95 0.70 -9.41
N ARG A 55 11.79 -0.55 -9.89
CA ARG A 55 11.28 -0.88 -11.23
C ARG A 55 9.84 -0.44 -11.49
N TYR A 56 9.05 -0.20 -10.43
CA TYR A 56 7.67 0.24 -10.58
C TYR A 56 7.62 1.76 -10.76
N ASP A 57 6.97 2.19 -11.84
CA ASP A 57 6.64 3.60 -12.06
C ASP A 57 5.54 4.02 -11.08
N SER A 58 5.99 4.53 -9.94
CA SER A 58 5.12 5.04 -8.88
C SER A 58 5.88 6.04 -8.01
N PRO A 59 5.18 7.04 -7.43
CA PRO A 59 5.76 7.92 -6.42
C PRO A 59 6.39 7.15 -5.26
N SER A 60 7.59 7.56 -4.84
CA SER A 60 8.37 6.86 -3.81
C SER A 60 7.64 6.71 -2.46
N CYS A 61 6.73 7.62 -2.13
CA CYS A 61 5.92 7.52 -0.92
C CYS A 61 5.10 6.22 -0.86
N TYR A 62 4.59 5.75 -2.00
CA TYR A 62 3.82 4.52 -2.06
C TYR A 62 4.66 3.25 -1.90
N LYS A 63 5.95 3.29 -2.25
CA LYS A 63 6.86 2.15 -2.09
C LYS A 63 7.01 1.79 -0.61
N LEU A 64 7.26 2.78 0.24
CA LEU A 64 7.34 2.60 1.70
C LEU A 64 6.01 2.14 2.29
N CYS A 65 4.89 2.70 1.84
CA CYS A 65 3.57 2.27 2.31
C CYS A 65 3.21 0.85 1.87
N ALA A 66 3.61 0.43 0.67
CA ALA A 66 3.43 -0.94 0.19
C ALA A 66 4.24 -1.93 1.05
N ILE A 67 5.49 -1.60 1.35
CA ILE A 67 6.36 -2.41 2.24
C ILE A 67 5.76 -2.48 3.65
N SER A 68 5.34 -1.35 4.21
CA SER A 68 4.67 -1.30 5.52
C SER A 68 3.44 -2.19 5.58
N ARG A 69 2.61 -2.16 4.52
CA ARG A 69 1.44 -3.02 4.42
C ARG A 69 1.81 -4.50 4.34
N ALA A 70 2.84 -4.85 3.56
CA ALA A 70 3.34 -6.22 3.46
C ALA A 70 3.87 -6.73 4.81
N ALA A 71 4.65 -5.91 5.53
CA ALA A 71 5.17 -6.24 6.85
C ALA A 71 4.03 -6.53 7.85
N GLY A 72 2.96 -5.73 7.84
CA GLY A 72 1.78 -5.97 8.67
C GLY A 72 1.08 -7.31 8.36
N ILE A 73 0.94 -7.66 7.09
CA ILE A 73 0.36 -8.94 6.66
C ILE A 73 1.23 -10.12 7.12
N LEU A 74 2.54 -10.03 6.93
CA LEU A 74 3.51 -11.06 7.34
C LEU A 74 3.55 -11.23 8.86
N ALA A 75 3.53 -10.13 9.62
CA ALA A 75 3.48 -10.15 11.07
C ALA A 75 2.19 -10.79 11.60
N ALA A 76 1.04 -10.47 10.98
CA ALA A 76 -0.24 -11.10 11.32
C ALA A 76 -0.21 -12.61 11.04
N ARG A 77 0.34 -13.05 9.90
CA ARG A 77 0.54 -14.47 9.61
C ARG A 77 1.44 -15.15 10.64
N LYS A 78 2.59 -14.55 10.96
CA LYS A 78 3.53 -15.09 11.97
C LYS A 78 2.85 -15.24 13.33
N LYS A 79 1.99 -14.28 13.70
CA LYS A 79 1.17 -14.36 14.92
C LYS A 79 0.15 -15.51 14.88
N SER A 80 -0.52 -15.74 13.75
CA SER A 80 -1.46 -16.84 13.59
C SER A 80 -0.77 -18.21 13.63
N LEU A 81 0.37 -18.36 12.96
CA LEU A 81 1.18 -19.57 13.01
C LEU A 81 1.65 -19.90 14.43
N LYS A 82 2.11 -18.89 15.18
CA LYS A 82 2.49 -19.06 16.60
C LYS A 82 1.34 -19.55 17.49
N ARG A 83 0.08 -19.34 17.08
CA ARG A 83 -1.12 -19.79 17.80
C ARG A 83 -1.64 -21.14 17.30
N GLY A 84 -0.95 -21.79 16.37
CA GLY A 84 -1.36 -23.09 15.80
C GLY A 84 -2.47 -23.00 14.75
N PHE A 85 -2.84 -21.81 14.29
CA PHE A 85 -3.84 -21.68 13.22
C PHE A 85 -3.23 -22.05 11.86
N ALA A 86 -3.94 -22.88 11.09
CA ALA A 86 -3.61 -23.12 9.69
C ALA A 86 -3.65 -21.80 8.91
N THR A 87 -2.55 -21.44 8.23
CA THR A 87 -2.48 -20.21 7.42
C THR A 87 -2.10 -20.52 5.99
N ARG A 88 -2.79 -19.88 5.05
CA ARG A 88 -2.42 -19.91 3.63
C ARG A 88 -1.28 -18.93 3.35
N THR A 89 -0.66 -19.08 2.18
CA THR A 89 0.29 -18.09 1.67
C THR A 89 -0.41 -16.73 1.52
N PRO A 90 0.07 -15.68 2.19
CA PRO A 90 -0.59 -14.38 2.18
C PRO A 90 -0.50 -13.75 0.80
N TYR A 91 -1.59 -13.10 0.38
CA TYR A 91 -1.65 -12.36 -0.88
C TYR A 91 -2.67 -11.21 -0.77
N ALA A 92 -2.27 -10.02 -1.21
CA ALA A 92 -3.14 -8.85 -1.27
C ALA A 92 -3.99 -8.88 -2.54
N VAL A 93 -5.27 -9.23 -2.39
CA VAL A 93 -6.25 -9.30 -3.49
C VAL A 93 -6.86 -7.94 -3.79
N ARG A 94 -7.30 -7.23 -2.74
CA ARG A 94 -8.04 -5.96 -2.86
C ARG A 94 -7.13 -4.85 -3.37
N GLN A 95 -7.62 -4.10 -4.34
CA GLN A 95 -7.03 -2.82 -4.73
C GLN A 95 -7.24 -1.83 -3.58
N GLN A 96 -6.14 -1.24 -3.14
CA GLN A 96 -6.12 -0.23 -2.09
C GLN A 96 -4.94 0.69 -2.35
N LEU A 97 -5.03 1.92 -1.90
CA LEU A 97 -3.92 2.85 -1.89
C LEU A 97 -3.79 3.38 -0.48
N VAL A 98 -2.61 3.22 0.09
CA VAL A 98 -2.29 3.77 1.42
C VAL A 98 -1.12 4.70 1.23
N SER A 99 -1.24 5.90 1.80
CA SER A 99 -0.12 6.82 1.89
C SER A 99 -0.10 7.48 3.25
N CYS A 100 1.05 7.42 3.94
CA CYS A 100 1.33 8.28 5.09
C CYS A 100 1.88 9.65 4.67
N TYR A 101 2.14 9.86 3.37
CA TYR A 101 2.72 11.09 2.84
C TYR A 101 1.98 11.56 1.58
N GLY A 102 1.93 12.87 1.34
CA GLY A 102 1.54 13.42 0.05
C GLY A 102 0.04 13.45 -0.25
N PHE A 103 -0.83 12.83 0.55
CA PHE A 103 -2.27 13.12 0.49
C PHE A 103 -2.51 14.49 1.12
N LYS A 104 -3.17 15.39 0.40
CA LYS A 104 -3.51 16.73 0.91
C LYS A 104 -4.99 16.98 0.74
N LYS A 105 -5.62 17.54 1.76
CA LYS A 105 -6.98 18.08 1.64
C LYS A 105 -6.87 19.57 1.36
N LYS A 106 -7.45 20.06 0.26
CA LYS A 106 -7.48 21.48 -0.10
C LYS A 106 -8.81 21.82 -0.74
N ASN A 107 -9.47 22.89 -0.28
CA ASN A 107 -10.70 23.42 -0.89
C ASN A 107 -11.82 22.39 -1.14
N GLY A 108 -11.97 21.39 -0.27
CA GLY A 108 -12.98 20.34 -0.46
C GLY A 108 -12.55 19.20 -1.39
N GLU A 109 -11.29 19.16 -1.81
CA GLU A 109 -10.72 18.11 -2.64
C GLU A 109 -9.62 17.35 -1.88
N LEU A 110 -9.43 16.09 -2.26
CA LEU A 110 -8.31 15.25 -1.87
C LEU A 110 -7.30 15.19 -3.03
N GLU A 111 -6.15 15.84 -2.86
CA GLU A 111 -5.03 15.74 -3.79
C GLU A 111 -4.19 14.50 -3.47
N ILE A 112 -3.98 13.64 -4.48
CA ILE A 112 -3.10 12.48 -4.40
C ILE A 112 -2.00 12.55 -5.47
N PRO A 113 -0.76 12.14 -5.16
CA PRO A 113 0.28 12.00 -6.18
C PRO A 113 -0.04 10.80 -7.07
N ILE A 114 -0.02 10.96 -8.39
CA ILE A 114 -0.29 9.85 -9.33
C ILE A 114 0.95 9.42 -10.09
N SER A 115 1.87 10.35 -10.36
CA SER A 115 3.19 10.08 -10.93
C SER A 115 4.17 11.17 -10.49
N ARG A 116 5.41 11.13 -10.99
CA ARG A 116 6.43 12.12 -10.62
C ARG A 116 5.98 13.52 -11.04
N GLY A 117 5.79 14.41 -10.06
CA GLY A 117 5.35 15.79 -10.29
C GLY A 117 3.86 15.96 -10.62
N LYS A 118 3.12 14.88 -10.88
CA LYS A 118 1.69 14.93 -11.22
C LYS A 118 0.82 14.59 -10.01
N ARG A 119 -0.16 15.45 -9.73
CA ARG A 119 -1.20 15.23 -8.72
C ARG A 119 -2.57 15.19 -9.37
N LEU A 120 -3.48 14.45 -8.76
CA LEU A 120 -4.90 14.41 -9.10
C LEU A 120 -5.71 14.93 -7.92
N SER A 121 -6.63 15.84 -8.18
CA SER A 121 -7.66 16.25 -7.22
C SER A 121 -8.88 15.36 -7.33
N ILE A 122 -9.34 14.82 -6.20
CA ILE A 122 -10.57 14.04 -6.08
C ILE A 122 -11.55 14.85 -5.23
N PRO A 123 -12.71 15.28 -5.77
CA PRO A 123 -13.71 15.99 -4.99
C PRO A 123 -14.19 15.15 -3.80
N ILE A 124 -14.18 15.73 -2.61
CA ILE A 124 -14.70 15.08 -1.41
C ILE A 124 -16.20 15.40 -1.35
N THR A 125 -17.04 14.39 -1.51
CA THR A 125 -18.48 14.52 -1.30
C THR A 125 -18.76 15.00 0.13
N LYS A 126 -19.64 16.00 0.28
CA LYS A 126 -20.03 16.54 1.59
C LYS A 126 -20.89 15.55 2.38
#